data_AF-A0A3M6HF94-F1
#
_entry.id   AF-A0A3M6HF94-F1
#
_cell.length_a   1.000
_cell.length_b   1.000
_cell.length_c   1.000
_cell.angle_alpha   90.00
_cell.angle_beta   90.00
_cell.angle_gamma   90.00
#
_symmetry.space_group_name_H-M   'P 1'
#
loop_
_entity.id
_entity.type
_entity.pdbx_description
1 polymer ?
#
loop_
_entity_poly.entity_id
_entity_poly.type
_entity_poly.pdbx_seq_one_letter_code
_entity_poly.pdbx_strand_id
1 'polypeptide(L)'
;AAERIRQAGLHCAEVSIGSTPTALSAQSLQGVTEVRAGVYVFFDLVMHNIGVCRADELALSVLTTVIGHQQDKGWIIVDAGWMAMSRDRGTQRQREDFGYGQVCSET
;
A
#
# COMPACT_ATOMS: atom_id res chain seq x y z
N ALA A 1 5.47 -2.82 26.52
CA ALA A 1 5.99 -1.47 26.84
C ALA A 1 5.11 -0.75 27.84
N ALA A 2 3.80 -0.58 27.55
CA ALA A 2 2.83 0.05 28.44
C ALA A 2 2.82 -0.53 29.87
N GLU A 3 2.91 -1.85 30.01
CA GLU A 3 3.00 -2.51 31.32
C GLU A 3 4.20 -2.05 32.15
N ARG A 4 5.39 -1.91 31.54
CA ARG A 4 6.57 -1.40 32.23
C ARG A 4 6.39 0.04 32.70
N ILE A 5 5.71 0.87 31.92
CA ILE A 5 5.38 2.26 32.30
C ILE A 5 4.45 2.26 33.52
N ARG A 6 3.41 1.42 33.50
CA ARG A 6 2.47 1.28 34.62
C ARG A 6 3.15 0.72 35.88
N GLN A 7 4.06 -0.25 35.74
CA GLN A 7 4.86 -0.79 36.85
C GLN A 7 5.79 0.24 37.49
N ALA A 8 6.22 1.25 36.74
CA ALA A 8 6.99 2.38 37.28
C ALA A 8 6.11 3.43 37.99
N GLY A 9 4.80 3.18 38.16
CA GLY A 9 3.86 4.11 38.79
C GLY A 9 3.41 5.26 37.90
N LEU A 10 3.70 5.22 36.59
CA LEU A 10 3.33 6.26 35.64
C LEU A 10 2.02 5.91 34.91
N HIS A 11 1.21 6.93 34.65
CA HIS A 11 -0.04 6.77 33.91
C HIS A 11 0.22 6.52 32.42
N CYS A 12 -0.38 5.47 31.88
CA CYS A 12 -0.32 5.10 30.46
C CYS A 12 -1.69 4.55 30.05
N ALA A 13 -2.63 5.46 29.80
CA ALA A 13 -3.99 5.14 29.38
C ALA A 13 -4.01 4.56 27.97
N GLU A 14 -3.35 5.24 27.03
CA GLU A 14 -3.40 4.88 25.62
C GLU A 14 -2.26 3.96 25.20
N VAL A 15 -2.60 2.93 24.44
CA VAL A 15 -1.67 2.00 23.80
C VAL A 15 -2.07 1.88 22.34
N SER A 16 -1.32 2.57 21.49
CA SER A 16 -1.62 2.66 20.07
C SER A 16 -0.65 1.85 19.23
N ILE A 17 -1.21 1.11 18.28
CA ILE A 17 -0.46 0.37 17.26
C ILE A 17 -0.97 0.75 15.87
N GLY A 18 -0.28 0.33 14.82
CA GLY A 18 -0.89 0.42 13.50
C GLY A 18 0.05 0.37 12.30
N SER A 19 -0.32 -0.48 11.36
CA SER A 19 -0.08 -0.38 9.93
C SER A 19 -1.21 -1.12 9.22
N THR A 20 -1.47 -0.86 7.94
CA THR A 20 -2.49 -1.63 7.20
C THR A 20 -2.27 -3.15 7.30
N PRO A 21 -1.06 -3.69 7.08
CA PRO A 21 -0.86 -5.14 7.20
C PRO A 21 -1.08 -5.68 8.61
N THR A 22 -0.60 -4.99 9.65
CA THR A 22 -0.74 -5.47 11.03
C THR A 22 -2.17 -5.35 11.54
N ALA A 23 -2.91 -4.32 11.12
CA ALA A 23 -4.32 -4.15 11.44
C ALA A 23 -5.18 -5.30 10.87
N LEU A 24 -4.88 -5.76 9.65
CA LEU A 24 -5.62 -6.82 8.97
C LEU A 24 -5.22 -8.24 9.41
N SER A 25 -4.06 -8.40 10.05
CA SER A 25 -3.53 -9.72 10.46
C SER A 25 -3.41 -9.92 11.98
N ALA A 26 -3.85 -8.94 12.79
CA ALA A 26 -3.78 -9.01 14.24
C ALA A 26 -4.63 -10.17 14.79
N GLN A 27 -3.98 -11.12 15.47
CA GLN A 27 -4.66 -12.22 16.16
C GLN A 27 -5.23 -11.81 17.53
N SER A 28 -4.63 -10.80 18.16
CA SER A 28 -5.08 -10.26 19.46
C SER A 28 -4.71 -8.79 19.56
N LEU A 29 -5.64 -8.02 20.15
CA LEU A 29 -5.49 -6.59 20.45
C LEU A 29 -5.65 -6.31 21.95
N GLN A 30 -5.42 -7.33 22.79
CA GLN A 30 -5.57 -7.17 24.24
C GLN A 30 -4.61 -6.09 24.77
N GLY A 31 -5.17 -5.11 25.48
CA GLY A 31 -4.41 -4.00 26.05
C GLY A 31 -4.04 -2.89 25.06
N VAL A 32 -4.42 -3.01 23.79
CA VAL A 32 -4.40 -1.94 22.78
C VAL A 32 -5.67 -1.12 22.89
N THR A 33 -5.56 0.21 22.85
CA THR A 33 -6.71 1.12 22.91
C THR A 33 -7.12 1.66 21.54
N GLU A 34 -6.18 1.76 20.60
CA GLU A 34 -6.47 2.16 19.23
C GLU A 34 -5.56 1.45 18.20
N VAL A 35 -6.10 1.26 17.00
CA VAL A 35 -5.37 0.74 15.83
C VAL A 35 -5.45 1.76 14.71
N ARG A 36 -4.29 2.12 14.12
CA ARG A 36 -4.21 3.07 13.01
C ARG A 36 -3.82 2.39 11.70
N ALA A 37 -4.67 2.50 10.70
CA ALA A 37 -4.39 2.08 9.33
C ALA A 37 -4.72 3.23 8.38
N GLY A 38 -3.95 3.34 7.28
CA GLY A 38 -4.07 4.44 6.33
C GLY A 38 -4.33 3.94 4.92
N VAL A 39 -3.32 3.30 4.31
CA VAL A 39 -3.38 2.86 2.91
C VAL A 39 -4.48 1.86 2.61
N TYR A 40 -5.08 1.19 3.61
CA TYR A 40 -6.16 0.23 3.42
C TYR A 40 -7.40 0.81 2.74
N VAL A 41 -7.58 2.14 2.78
CA VAL A 41 -8.71 2.83 2.11
C VAL A 41 -8.63 2.70 0.59
N PHE A 42 -7.43 2.56 0.02
CA PHE A 42 -7.23 2.37 -1.42
C PHE A 42 -6.54 1.07 -1.77
N PHE A 43 -5.74 0.54 -0.85
CA PHE A 43 -4.67 -0.39 -1.09
C PHE A 43 -3.71 0.08 -2.21
N ASP A 44 -2.70 -0.74 -2.51
CA ASP A 44 -1.79 -0.55 -3.64
C ASP A 44 -1.13 -1.88 -4.00
N LEU A 45 -0.27 -1.87 -5.03
CA LEU A 45 0.46 -3.05 -5.48
C LEU A 45 1.46 -3.57 -4.45
N VAL A 46 1.93 -2.73 -3.52
CA VAL A 46 2.80 -3.16 -2.41
C VAL A 46 2.00 -3.98 -1.40
N MET A 47 0.80 -3.53 -1.04
CA MET A 47 -0.13 -4.24 -0.17
C MET A 47 -0.63 -5.54 -0.81
N HIS A 48 -0.86 -5.53 -2.13
CA HIS A 48 -1.18 -6.74 -2.88
C HIS A 48 -0.04 -7.78 -2.78
N ASN A 49 1.20 -7.35 -3.02
CA ASN A 49 2.38 -8.21 -2.88
C ASN A 49 2.62 -8.72 -1.45
N ILE A 50 2.27 -7.93 -0.43
CA ILE A 50 2.30 -8.37 0.98
C ILE A 50 1.22 -9.42 1.26
N GLY A 51 0.17 -9.48 0.42
CA GLY A 51 -0.90 -10.47 0.50
C GLY A 51 -2.05 -10.06 1.42
N VAL A 52 -2.20 -8.76 1.69
CA VAL A 52 -3.27 -8.23 2.57
C VAL A 52 -4.48 -7.70 1.79
N CYS A 53 -4.42 -7.71 0.47
CA CYS A 53 -5.54 -7.41 -0.43
C CYS A 53 -5.37 -8.14 -1.77
N ARG A 54 -6.47 -8.26 -2.51
CA ARG A 54 -6.52 -8.72 -3.91
C ARG A 54 -6.36 -7.54 -4.86
N ALA A 55 -6.04 -7.85 -6.12
CA ALA A 55 -5.89 -6.83 -7.17
C ALA A 55 -7.19 -6.07 -7.47
N ASP A 56 -8.35 -6.70 -7.29
CA ASP A 56 -9.66 -6.07 -7.48
C ASP A 56 -10.18 -5.33 -6.24
N GLU A 57 -9.40 -5.30 -5.16
CA GLU A 57 -9.64 -4.43 -3.99
C GLU A 57 -8.83 -3.13 -4.09
N LEU A 58 -8.03 -2.94 -5.14
CA LEU A 58 -7.30 -1.70 -5.40
C LEU A 58 -8.29 -0.64 -5.91
N ALA A 59 -8.57 0.36 -5.09
CA ALA A 59 -9.59 1.37 -5.40
C ALA A 59 -9.03 2.63 -6.09
N LEU A 60 -7.71 2.74 -6.23
CA LEU A 60 -7.05 3.88 -6.90
C LEU A 60 -6.36 3.45 -8.19
N SER A 61 -6.65 4.17 -9.26
CA SER A 61 -5.98 4.05 -10.56
C SER A 61 -5.70 5.43 -11.14
N VAL A 62 -4.69 5.52 -12.02
CA VAL A 62 -4.40 6.73 -12.79
C VAL A 62 -4.88 6.50 -14.22
N LEU A 63 -5.90 7.26 -14.64
CA LEU A 63 -6.33 7.27 -16.04
C LEU A 63 -5.25 7.94 -16.90
N THR A 64 -4.94 7.34 -18.03
CA THR A 64 -3.88 7.80 -18.93
C THR A 64 -4.27 7.60 -20.39
N THR A 65 -3.72 8.45 -21.26
CA THR A 65 -3.95 8.37 -22.71
C THR A 65 -2.70 7.83 -23.39
N VAL A 66 -2.88 6.94 -24.36
CA VAL A 66 -1.80 6.57 -25.29
C VAL A 66 -1.51 7.75 -26.21
N ILE A 67 -0.28 8.26 -26.16
CA ILE A 67 0.17 9.44 -26.91
C ILE A 67 1.25 9.13 -27.95
N GLY A 68 1.73 7.89 -28.01
CA GLY A 68 2.74 7.50 -28.98
C GLY A 68 3.03 6.00 -29.00
N HIS A 69 3.70 5.56 -30.06
CA HIS A 69 4.09 4.17 -30.27
C HIS A 69 5.53 4.11 -30.80
N GLN A 70 6.32 3.16 -30.31
CA GLN A 70 7.62 2.78 -30.89
C GLN A 70 7.51 1.31 -31.32
N GLN A 71 7.05 1.11 -32.56
CA GLN A 71 6.67 -0.21 -33.08
C GLN A 71 7.83 -1.21 -33.03
N ASP A 72 9.03 -0.79 -33.44
CA ASP A 72 10.23 -1.62 -33.46
C ASP A 72 10.63 -2.17 -32.07
N LYS A 73 10.17 -1.50 -31.00
CA LYS A 73 10.44 -1.89 -29.60
C LYS A 73 9.22 -2.48 -28.91
N GLY A 74 8.06 -2.46 -29.56
CA GLY A 74 6.78 -2.83 -28.96
C GLY A 74 6.35 -1.90 -27.82
N TRP A 75 6.79 -0.63 -27.79
CA TRP A 75 6.43 0.28 -26.70
C TRP A 75 5.18 1.10 -27.02
N ILE A 76 4.36 1.25 -25.98
CA ILE A 76 3.27 2.20 -25.91
C ILE A 76 3.73 3.33 -24.98
N ILE A 77 3.58 4.57 -25.42
CA ILE A 77 3.94 5.76 -24.65
C ILE A 77 2.64 6.39 -24.17
N VAL A 78 2.53 6.59 -22.85
CA VAL A 78 1.36 7.19 -22.20
C VAL A 78 1.73 8.50 -21.51
N ASP A 79 0.75 9.34 -21.22
CA ASP A 79 0.95 10.61 -20.52
C ASP A 79 1.12 10.48 -19.00
N ALA A 80 0.96 9.29 -18.42
CA ALA A 80 1.24 8.99 -17.01
C ALA A 80 2.72 8.71 -16.73
N GLY A 81 3.52 9.78 -16.69
CA GLY A 81 4.90 9.71 -16.19
C GLY A 81 5.01 9.72 -14.66
N TRP A 82 6.24 9.81 -14.14
CA TRP A 82 6.50 9.88 -12.69
C TRP A 82 5.85 11.08 -11.98
N MET A 83 5.44 12.12 -12.72
CA MET A 83 4.69 13.24 -12.15
C MET A 83 3.27 12.81 -11.74
N ALA A 84 2.67 11.85 -12.46
CA ALA A 84 1.37 11.28 -12.13
C ALA A 84 1.51 10.07 -11.19
N MET A 85 2.48 9.19 -11.45
CA MET A 85 2.64 7.92 -10.71
C MET A 85 3.52 8.03 -9.46
N SER A 86 4.13 9.20 -9.20
CA SER A 86 5.31 9.36 -8.34
C SER A 86 6.56 8.62 -8.87
N ARG A 87 7.66 8.65 -8.09
CA ARG A 87 8.87 7.85 -8.37
C ARG A 87 8.97 6.60 -7.52
N ASP A 88 7.94 6.25 -6.76
CA ASP A 88 7.96 5.08 -5.91
C ASP A 88 8.12 3.80 -6.75
N ARG A 89 9.03 2.93 -6.30
CA ARG A 89 9.33 1.61 -6.90
C ARG A 89 9.29 0.53 -5.81
N GLY A 90 8.36 0.63 -4.87
CA GLY A 90 8.24 -0.24 -3.70
C GLY A 90 8.08 -1.73 -4.04
N THR A 91 7.58 -2.04 -5.23
CA THR A 91 7.43 -3.40 -5.76
C THR A 91 8.75 -4.00 -6.28
N GLN A 92 9.79 -3.21 -6.53
CA GLN A 92 11.04 -3.63 -7.18
C GLN A 92 11.76 -4.80 -6.47
N ARG A 93 11.61 -4.92 -5.15
CA ARG A 93 12.24 -5.99 -4.34
C ARG A 93 11.22 -6.96 -3.74
N GLN A 94 9.97 -6.90 -4.18
CA GLN A 94 8.93 -7.82 -3.73
C GLN A 94 8.85 -9.04 -4.66
N ARG A 95 7.86 -9.91 -4.41
CA ARG A 95 7.65 -11.12 -5.20
C ARG A 95 7.44 -10.81 -6.70
N GLU A 96 6.75 -9.71 -7.00
CA GLU A 96 6.48 -9.26 -8.35
C GLU A 96 6.81 -7.76 -8.49
N ASP A 97 7.63 -7.42 -9.48
CA ASP A 97 7.97 -6.03 -9.80
C ASP A 97 7.00 -5.50 -10.87
N PHE A 98 6.09 -4.62 -10.45
CA PHE A 98 5.10 -3.98 -11.32
C PHE A 98 5.61 -2.73 -12.05
N GLY A 99 6.92 -2.44 -12.04
CA GLY A 99 7.42 -1.23 -12.67
C GLY A 99 6.84 0.02 -12.00
N TYR A 100 6.31 0.94 -12.81
CA TYR A 100 5.64 2.15 -12.30
C TYR A 100 4.13 1.95 -12.06
N GLY A 101 3.57 0.76 -12.34
CA GLY A 101 2.16 0.46 -12.16
C GLY A 101 1.71 -0.71 -13.02
N GLN A 102 0.65 -1.39 -12.57
CA GLN A 102 -0.05 -2.40 -13.36
C GLN A 102 -0.94 -1.71 -14.39
N VAL A 103 -0.84 -2.11 -15.66
CA VAL A 103 -1.77 -1.65 -16.71
C VAL A 103 -3.10 -2.38 -16.51
N CYS A 104 -4.20 -1.62 -16.52
CA CYS A 104 -5.56 -2.15 -16.37
C CYS A 104 -6.40 -1.78 -17.60
N SER A 105 -7.39 -2.61 -17.91
CA SER A 105 -8.44 -2.25 -18.86
C SER A 105 -9.51 -1.41 -18.16
N GLU A 106 -10.14 -0.51 -18.90
CA GLU A 106 -11.40 0.12 -18.48
C GLU A 106 -12.48 -0.99 -18.51
N THR A 107 -13.00 -1.38 -17.36
CA THR A 107 -14.20 -2.22 -17.24
C THR A 107 -15.45 -1.38 -17.30
#